data_AF-B4WST6-F1
#
_entry.id   AF-B4WST6-F1
#
_cell.length_a   1.000
_cell.length_b   1.000
_cell.length_c   1.000
_cell.angle_alpha   90.00
_cell.angle_beta   90.00
_cell.angle_gamma   90.00
#
_symmetry.space_group_name_H-M   'P 1'
#
loop_
_entity.id
_entity.type
_entity.pdbx_description
1 polymer ?
#
loop_
_entity_poly.entity_id
_entity_poly.type
_entity_poly.pdbx_seq_one_letter_code
_entity_poly.pdbx_strand_id
1 'polypeptide(L)'
;MLDHQPTRPACHSKQVVKNGKIHNGKQNHRCKNCGRQFVKDPQQKRISDATKALIDDLLLERLSMNNPSKGIVKLISMSQF
;
A
#
# COMPACT_ATOMS: atom_id res chain seq x y z
N MET A 1 -15.09 10.11 -24.84
CA MET A 1 -14.77 10.05 -23.39
C MET A 1 -13.28 9.77 -23.29
N LEU A 2 -12.46 10.71 -22.80
CA LEU A 2 -11.00 10.54 -22.80
C LEU A 2 -10.60 9.56 -21.69
N ASP A 3 -10.41 8.29 -22.06
CA ASP A 3 -9.82 7.27 -21.21
C ASP A 3 -8.42 7.71 -20.77
N HIS A 4 -8.34 8.36 -19.61
CA HIS A 4 -7.06 8.73 -19.00
C HIS A 4 -6.34 7.45 -18.56
N GLN A 5 -5.40 7.02 -19.40
CA GLN A 5 -4.58 5.84 -19.20
C GLN A 5 -3.78 5.99 -17.89
N PRO A 6 -3.87 5.01 -16.96
CA PRO A 6 -3.20 5.08 -15.68
C PRO A 6 -1.68 5.14 -15.87
N THR A 7 -1.04 6.07 -15.17
CA THR A 7 0.42 6.25 -15.18
C THR A 7 1.01 5.57 -13.95
N ARG A 8 2.14 4.86 -14.09
CA ARG A 8 2.76 4.16 -12.95
C ARG A 8 3.35 5.18 -11.96
N PRO A 9 3.02 5.12 -10.66
CA PRO A 9 3.30 6.22 -9.72
C PRO A 9 4.78 6.50 -9.42
N ALA A 10 5.70 5.56 -9.63
CA ALA A 10 7.12 5.78 -9.32
C ALA A 10 8.10 5.53 -10.49
N CYS A 11 7.60 5.34 -11.72
CA CYS A 11 8.44 5.47 -12.92
C CYS A 11 7.80 6.37 -13.97
N HIS A 12 6.61 6.91 -13.68
CA HIS A 12 5.85 7.83 -14.53
C HIS A 12 5.60 7.35 -15.97
N SER A 13 5.80 6.06 -16.24
CA SER A 13 5.57 5.49 -17.57
C SER A 13 4.08 5.33 -17.82
N LYS A 14 3.67 5.74 -19.04
CA LYS A 14 2.31 5.54 -19.58
C LYS A 14 2.15 4.18 -20.26
N GLN A 15 3.24 3.42 -20.43
CA GLN A 15 3.21 2.10 -21.04
C GLN A 15 2.66 1.07 -20.05
N VAL A 16 1.34 1.00 -19.96
CA VAL A 16 0.62 0.21 -18.96
C VAL A 16 -0.42 -0.68 -19.64
N VAL A 17 -0.48 -1.95 -19.21
CA VAL A 17 -1.44 -2.95 -19.68
C VAL A 17 -2.33 -3.44 -18.55
N LYS A 18 -3.53 -3.93 -18.89
CA LYS A 18 -4.42 -4.63 -17.95
C LYS A 18 -3.82 -5.99 -17.60
N ASN A 19 -3.69 -6.31 -16.31
CA ASN A 19 -3.06 -7.52 -15.80
C ASN A 19 -4.00 -8.29 -14.84
N GLY A 20 -5.15 -8.71 -15.36
CA GLY A 20 -6.19 -9.36 -14.57
C GLY A 20 -6.83 -8.42 -13.53
N LYS A 21 -7.42 -9.02 -12.49
CA LYS A 21 -8.06 -8.31 -11.37
C LYS A 21 -7.46 -8.81 -10.06
N ILE A 22 -7.41 -7.95 -9.04
CA ILE A 22 -7.05 -8.37 -7.67
C ILE A 22 -8.23 -9.12 -7.03
N HIS A 23 -8.00 -9.75 -5.87
CA HIS A 23 -9.03 -10.51 -5.14
C HIS A 23 -10.31 -9.68 -4.90
N ASN A 24 -10.15 -8.38 -4.66
CA ASN A 24 -11.24 -7.42 -4.45
C ASN A 24 -11.88 -6.91 -5.77
N GLY A 25 -11.72 -7.64 -6.87
CA GLY A 25 -12.33 -7.36 -8.17
C GLY A 25 -11.80 -6.15 -8.94
N LYS A 26 -10.94 -5.32 -8.34
CA LYS A 26 -10.38 -4.12 -8.99
C LYS A 26 -9.41 -4.49 -10.11
N GLN A 27 -9.38 -3.65 -11.14
CA GLN A 27 -8.46 -3.80 -12.26
C GLN A 27 -7.01 -3.68 -11.79
N ASN A 28 -6.22 -4.72 -12.02
CA ASN A 28 -4.78 -4.68 -11.83
C ASN A 28 -4.10 -4.26 -13.14
N HIS A 29 -3.02 -3.49 -13.04
CA HIS A 29 -2.29 -2.96 -14.18
C HIS A 29 -0.82 -3.33 -14.06
N ARG A 30 -0.16 -3.63 -15.17
CA ARG A 30 1.28 -3.89 -15.23
C ARG A 30 1.97 -2.85 -16.10
N CYS A 31 3.04 -2.27 -15.59
CA CYS A 31 3.90 -1.38 -16.35
C CYS A 31 4.86 -2.19 -17.23
N LYS A 32 4.94 -1.88 -18.53
CA LYS A 32 5.88 -2.53 -19.45
C LYS A 32 7.33 -2.09 -19.21
N ASN A 33 7.56 -0.84 -18.79
CA ASN A 33 8.91 -0.31 -18.59
C ASN A 33 9.62 -0.95 -17.37
N CYS A 34 8.95 -1.03 -16.22
CA CYS A 34 9.56 -1.55 -14.98
C CYS A 34 9.00 -2.90 -14.51
N GLY A 35 8.08 -3.51 -15.26
CA GLY A 35 7.46 -4.81 -14.93
C GLY A 35 6.50 -4.82 -13.73
N ARG A 36 6.50 -3.79 -12.87
CA ARG A 36 5.68 -3.71 -11.65
C ARG A 36 4.18 -3.64 -11.92
N GLN A 37 3.43 -4.18 -10.95
CA GLN A 37 1.97 -4.19 -10.93
C GLN A 37 1.43 -3.09 -10.00
N PHE A 38 0.28 -2.52 -10.34
CA PHE A 38 -0.39 -1.47 -9.55
C PHE A 38 -1.89 -1.36 -9.86
N VAL A 39 -2.64 -0.72 -8.96
CA VAL A 39 -4.05 -0.37 -9.13
C VAL A 39 -4.15 1.16 -9.23
N LYS A 40 -5.00 1.68 -10.12
CA LYS A 40 -5.11 3.13 -10.40
C LYS A 40 -5.53 3.93 -9.15
N ASP A 41 -6.53 3.44 -8.43
CA ASP A 41 -7.11 4.11 -7.25
C ASP A 41 -7.09 3.15 -6.04
N PRO A 42 -5.94 2.99 -5.37
CA PRO A 42 -5.84 2.14 -4.19
C PRO A 42 -6.61 2.80 -3.03
N GLN A 43 -7.69 2.16 -2.59
CA GLN A 43 -8.44 2.62 -1.41
C GLN A 43 -7.64 2.45 -0.12
N GLN A 44 -6.77 1.43 -0.06
CA GLN A 44 -5.87 1.22 1.05
C GLN A 44 -4.58 2.00 0.80
N LYS A 45 -4.53 3.19 1.37
CA LYS A 45 -3.36 4.08 1.28
C LYS A 45 -2.20 3.46 2.07
N ARG A 46 -1.01 3.45 1.47
CA ARG A 46 0.20 3.07 2.20
C ARG A 46 0.46 4.14 3.27
N ILE A 47 0.59 3.69 4.51
CA ILE A 47 1.08 4.52 5.62
C ILE A 47 2.50 4.97 5.24
N SER A 48 2.78 6.26 5.37
CA SER A 48 4.10 6.82 5.06
C SER A 48 5.13 6.26 6.03
N ASP A 49 6.39 6.17 5.60
CA ASP A 49 7.45 5.65 6.47
C ASP A 49 7.69 6.58 7.68
N ALA A 50 7.41 7.87 7.56
CA ALA A 50 7.40 8.81 8.69
C ALA A 50 6.32 8.46 9.73
N THR A 51 5.11 8.09 9.30
CA THR A 51 4.05 7.64 10.23
C THR A 51 4.40 6.29 10.86
N LYS A 52 5.09 5.41 10.14
CA LYS A 52 5.60 4.15 10.73
C LYS A 52 6.66 4.40 11.78
N ALA A 53 7.64 5.26 11.51
CA ALA A 53 8.67 5.63 12.47
C ALA A 53 8.06 6.26 13.73
N LEU A 54 7.06 7.13 13.57
CA LEU A 54 6.33 7.69 14.71
C LEU A 54 5.60 6.61 15.52
N ILE A 55 4.99 5.62 14.86
CA ILE A 55 4.36 4.47 15.55
C ILE A 55 5.42 3.67 16.31
N ASP A 56 6.57 3.40 15.70
CA ASP A 56 7.66 2.65 16.32
C ASP A 56 8.23 3.38 17.55
N ASP A 57 8.45 4.70 17.45
CA ASP A 57 8.91 5.54 18.57
C ASP A 57 7.90 5.56 19.72
N LEU A 58 6.60 5.75 19.42
CA LEU A 58 5.54 5.73 20.42
C LEU A 58 5.37 4.35 21.08
N LEU A 59 5.60 3.26 20.32
CA LEU A 59 5.59 1.90 20.87
C LEU A 59 6.78 1.66 21.80
N LEU A 60 7.98 2.13 21.44
CA LEU A 60 9.18 2.09 22.28
C LEU A 60 8.98 2.84 23.60
N GLU A 61 8.40 4.03 23.55
CA GLU A 61 8.10 4.86 24.73
C GLU A 61 7.08 4.17 25.66
N ARG A 62 6.07 3.50 25.09
CA ARG A 62 5.05 2.75 25.85
C ARG A 62 5.57 1.45 26.47
N LEU A 63 6.55 0.79 25.86
CA LEU A 63 7.19 -0.41 26.44
C LEU A 63 8.03 -0.09 27.68
N SER A 64 8.49 1.15 27.83
CA SER A 64 9.27 1.61 29.00
C SER A 64 8.43 1.86 30.27
N MET A 65 7.09 1.74 30.23
CA MET A 65 6.19 2.24 31.29
C MET A 65 5.03 1.28 31.66
N ASN A 66 5.29 -0.01 31.88
CA ASN A 66 4.31 -1.07 32.19
C ASN A 66 3.48 -1.55 30.98
N ASN A 67 3.81 -2.76 30.55
CA ASN A 67 3.17 -3.54 29.49
C ASN A 67 1.70 -3.91 29.82
N PRO A 68 0.73 -3.57 28.95
CA PRO A 68 -0.25 -4.56 28.54
C PRO A 68 -0.41 -4.59 27.01
N SER A 69 0.66 -4.91 26.29
CA SER A 69 0.68 -5.32 24.88
C SER A 69 0.02 -6.69 24.71
N LYS A 70 -1.28 -6.76 24.99
CA LYS A 70 -2.23 -7.68 24.36
C LYS A 70 -3.46 -6.85 23.98
N GLY A 71 -3.35 -6.02 22.95
CA GLY A 71 -4.47 -5.16 22.57
C GLY A 71 -4.47 -4.57 21.17
N ILE A 72 -3.32 -4.20 20.59
CA ILE A 72 -3.34 -3.38 19.35
C ILE A 72 -2.54 -3.98 18.17
N VAL A 73 -1.89 -5.14 18.33
CA VAL A 73 -1.25 -5.82 17.18
C VAL A 73 -2.21 -6.86 16.57
N LYS A 74 -3.41 -6.43 16.17
CA LYS A 74 -4.26 -7.25 15.27
C LYS A 74 -4.68 -6.52 13.98
N LEU A 75 -4.18 -5.31 13.71
CA LEU A 75 -4.67 -4.52 12.57
C LEU A 75 -3.66 -4.22 11.46
N ILE A 76 -2.47 -4.84 11.44
CA ILE A 76 -1.51 -4.59 10.34
C ILE A 76 -0.81 -5.86 9.81
N SER A 77 -1.37 -7.06 10.01
CA SER A 77 -0.84 -8.28 9.37
C SER A 77 -1.82 -9.05 8.47
N MET A 78 -3.06 -8.57 8.26
CA MET A 78 -4.06 -9.35 7.52
C MET A 78 -4.53 -8.75 6.19
N SER A 79 -3.83 -7.78 5.61
CA SER A 79 -4.25 -7.25 4.29
C SER A 79 -3.08 -6.83 3.41
N GLN A 80 -2.09 -7.73 3.26
CA GLN A 80 -1.14 -7.68 2.16
C GLN A 80 -1.39 -8.86 1.21
N PHE A 81 -2.51 -8.83 0.48
CA PHE A 81 -2.74 -9.61 -0.75
C PHE A 81 -3.65 -8.83 -1.71
#